data_AF-V4JJ16-F1
#
_entry.id   AF-V4JJ16-F1
#
_cell.length_a   1.000
_cell.length_b   1.000
_cell.length_c   1.000
_cell.angle_alpha   90.00
_cell.angle_beta   90.00
_cell.angle_gamma   90.00
#
_symmetry.space_group_name_H-M   'P 1'
#
loop_
_entity.id
_entity.type
_entity.pdbx_description
1 polymer ?
#
loop_
_entity_poly.entity_id
_entity_poly.type
_entity_poly.pdbx_seq_one_letter_code
_entity_poly.pdbx_strand_id
1 'polypeptide(L)'
;MHTGRLILTPRDVTAQVDCERLAARLGSIGLIGSPLSERSNAFETGERFLDLVAFTGCAVQLDTRASAASDQFTHVSLHGPHPEPRLLYGRNSRPPRCPECAKGLKTWRNQVAQAQPGKAPRLCCEHCQTAAPAWQWSWGQHAGVGRSFVHIEEVFPGEASPLSTLLEALGQLGVGEWRYFYVQD
;
A
#
# COMPACT_ATOMS: atom_id res chain seq x y z
N MET A 1 10.57 -9.76 14.28
CA MET A 1 9.33 -10.36 13.75
C MET A 1 8.84 -9.46 12.62
N HIS A 2 8.54 -10.03 11.46
CA HIS A 2 8.32 -9.26 10.24
C HIS A 2 6.84 -8.98 10.05
N THR A 3 6.49 -7.71 10.03
CA THR A 3 5.11 -7.28 10.09
C THR A 3 4.64 -6.95 8.68
N GLY A 4 3.49 -7.50 8.31
CA GLY A 4 2.88 -7.21 7.02
C GLY A 4 2.24 -5.83 7.05
N ARG A 5 1.93 -5.31 5.86
CA ARG A 5 1.12 -4.10 5.72
C ARG A 5 0.17 -4.22 4.55
N LEU A 6 -1.03 -3.67 4.76
CA LEU A 6 -2.00 -3.36 3.73
C LEU A 6 -1.73 -1.93 3.25
N ILE A 7 -1.47 -1.76 1.96
CA ILE A 7 -1.13 -0.47 1.36
C ILE A 7 -2.22 -0.06 0.39
N LEU A 8 -2.72 1.17 0.52
CA LEU A 8 -3.63 1.79 -0.42
C LEU A 8 -2.92 2.92 -1.19
N THR A 9 -3.23 3.04 -2.47
CA THR A 9 -2.67 4.11 -3.34
C THR A 9 -3.64 4.43 -4.49
N PRO A 10 -3.62 5.65 -5.04
CA PRO A 10 -4.37 5.96 -6.25
C PRO A 10 -4.05 5.00 -7.40
N ARG A 11 -5.06 4.70 -8.22
CA ARG A 11 -4.91 3.87 -9.41
C ARG A 11 -4.15 4.60 -10.51
N ASP A 12 -4.36 5.91 -10.64
CA ASP A 12 -3.48 6.79 -11.39
C ASP A 12 -2.14 6.94 -10.65
N VAL A 13 -1.08 6.34 -11.21
CA VAL A 13 0.25 6.33 -10.60
C VAL A 13 0.93 7.68 -10.59
N THR A 14 0.42 8.65 -11.36
CA THR A 14 0.95 10.01 -11.42
C THR A 14 0.26 10.94 -10.41
N ALA A 15 -0.92 10.56 -9.92
CA ALA A 15 -1.67 11.34 -8.96
C ALA A 15 -0.87 11.56 -7.66
N GLN A 16 -0.98 12.78 -7.14
CA GLN A 16 -0.35 13.18 -5.89
C GLN A 16 -1.43 13.64 -4.91
N VAL A 17 -1.36 13.10 -3.71
CA VAL A 17 -2.10 13.60 -2.55
C VAL A 17 -1.09 13.81 -1.43
N ASP A 18 -1.04 15.02 -0.90
CA ASP A 18 -0.19 15.35 0.23
C ASP A 18 -0.65 14.65 1.52
N CYS A 19 0.29 14.41 2.44
CA CYS A 19 -0.02 13.71 3.69
C CYS A 19 -1.02 14.48 4.56
N GLU A 20 -1.03 15.81 4.53
CA GLU A 20 -1.97 16.63 5.29
C GLU A 20 -3.40 16.43 4.79
N ARG A 21 -3.61 16.49 3.48
CA ARG A 21 -4.90 16.23 2.83
C ARG A 21 -5.36 14.79 3.02
N LEU A 22 -4.45 13.82 2.99
CA LEU A 22 -4.77 12.44 3.35
C LEU A 22 -5.18 12.34 4.82
N ALA A 23 -4.40 12.90 5.74
CA ALA A 23 -4.69 12.85 7.17
C ALA A 23 -6.04 13.50 7.48
N ALA A 24 -6.32 14.68 6.94
CA ALA A 24 -7.60 15.37 7.10
C ALA A 24 -8.77 14.50 6.62
N ARG A 25 -8.64 13.88 5.44
CA ARG A 25 -9.68 13.03 4.89
C ARG A 25 -9.87 11.75 5.72
N LEU A 26 -8.79 11.06 6.06
CA LEU A 26 -8.82 9.82 6.82
C LEU A 26 -9.33 10.05 8.25
N GLY A 27 -8.99 11.19 8.85
CA GLY A 27 -9.51 11.60 10.15
C GLY A 27 -11.00 11.89 10.09
N SER A 28 -11.46 12.62 9.05
CA SER A 28 -12.88 12.96 8.89
C SER A 28 -13.81 11.75 8.73
N ILE A 29 -13.29 10.62 8.23
CA ILE A 29 -14.05 9.38 8.09
C ILE A 29 -13.86 8.41 9.25
N GLY A 30 -13.00 8.76 10.22
CA GLY A 30 -12.71 7.95 11.41
C GLY A 30 -11.75 6.78 11.16
N LEU A 31 -10.96 6.78 10.09
CA LEU A 31 -9.93 5.74 9.87
C LEU A 31 -8.72 5.94 10.80
N ILE A 32 -8.29 7.19 11.00
CA ILE A 32 -7.15 7.54 11.84
C ILE A 32 -7.59 8.37 13.05
N GLY A 33 -6.88 8.19 14.16
CA GLY A 33 -7.04 8.94 15.41
C GLY A 33 -5.90 9.92 15.62
N SER A 34 -5.40 9.97 16.86
CA SER A 34 -4.33 10.89 17.26
C SER A 34 -3.00 10.59 16.54
N PRO A 35 -2.19 11.61 16.21
CA PRO A 35 -0.84 11.39 15.69
C PRO A 35 0.05 10.71 16.74
N LEU A 36 0.95 9.85 16.29
CA LEU A 36 1.93 9.16 17.13
C LEU A 36 3.17 10.03 17.30
N SER A 37 3.48 10.42 18.55
CA SER A 37 4.56 11.36 18.87
C SER A 37 5.95 10.93 18.38
N GLU A 38 6.21 9.62 18.32
CA GLU A 38 7.53 9.07 17.98
C GLU A 38 7.68 8.73 16.49
N ARG A 39 6.62 8.85 15.69
CA ARG A 39 6.59 8.40 14.29
C ARG A 39 5.99 9.48 13.39
N SER A 40 6.80 10.03 12.48
CA SER A 40 6.34 11.04 11.54
C SER A 40 5.25 10.49 10.61
N ASN A 41 4.18 11.26 10.39
CA ASN A 41 3.04 10.89 9.56
C ASN A 41 2.39 9.55 9.93
N ALA A 42 2.45 9.17 11.20
CA ALA A 42 1.82 7.98 11.72
C ALA A 42 0.76 8.33 12.77
N PHE A 43 -0.30 7.54 12.81
CA PHE A 43 -1.51 7.82 13.57
C PHE A 43 -2.04 6.54 14.21
N GLU A 44 -2.61 6.66 15.41
CA GLU A 44 -3.45 5.61 15.99
C GLU A 44 -4.62 5.29 15.05
N THR A 45 -5.20 4.10 15.21
CA THR A 45 -6.45 3.77 14.51
C THR A 45 -7.60 4.64 15.03
N GLY A 46 -8.50 5.06 14.12
CA GLY A 46 -9.67 5.86 14.46
C GLY A 46 -10.86 5.02 14.89
N GLU A 47 -11.91 5.69 15.38
CA GLU A 47 -13.11 5.04 15.95
C GLU A 47 -13.87 4.16 14.95
N ARG A 48 -13.76 4.45 13.64
CA ARG A 48 -14.42 3.73 12.54
C ARG A 48 -13.47 2.79 11.80
N PHE A 49 -12.28 2.51 12.34
CA PHE A 49 -11.29 1.69 11.67
C PHE A 49 -11.83 0.31 11.25
N LEU A 50 -12.54 -0.38 12.14
CA LEU A 50 -13.15 -1.70 11.86
C LEU A 50 -14.39 -1.63 10.96
N ASP A 51 -14.98 -0.44 10.78
CA ASP A 51 -16.08 -0.21 9.81
C ASP A 51 -15.55 0.07 8.40
N LEU A 52 -14.25 0.32 8.26
CA LEU A 52 -13.58 0.73 7.03
C LEU A 52 -12.61 -0.35 6.52
N VAL A 53 -12.16 -1.25 7.39
CA VAL A 53 -11.22 -2.32 7.10
C VAL A 53 -11.76 -3.62 7.69
N ALA A 54 -12.08 -4.58 6.83
CA ALA A 54 -12.54 -5.89 7.25
C ALA A 54 -11.36 -6.80 7.56
N PHE A 55 -11.38 -7.45 8.72
CA PHE A 55 -10.41 -8.47 9.12
C PHE A 55 -11.03 -9.86 9.01
N THR A 56 -10.26 -10.81 8.48
CA THR A 56 -10.67 -12.21 8.33
C THR A 56 -10.02 -13.06 9.42
N GLY A 57 -10.83 -13.58 10.35
CA GLY A 57 -10.38 -14.48 11.43
C GLY A 57 -11.09 -14.18 12.74
N CYS A 58 -11.53 -15.21 13.48
CA CYS A 58 -12.36 -15.04 14.68
C CYS A 58 -11.59 -14.59 15.95
N ALA A 59 -10.28 -14.32 15.84
CA ALA A 59 -9.42 -14.02 16.99
C ALA A 59 -8.31 -13.03 16.66
N VAL A 60 -8.57 -12.01 15.82
CA VAL A 60 -7.57 -10.96 15.62
C VAL A 60 -7.56 -10.06 16.86
N GLN A 61 -6.63 -10.31 17.78
CA GLN A 61 -6.27 -9.33 18.80
C GLN A 61 -5.49 -8.22 18.11
N LEU A 62 -6.21 -7.19 17.66
CA LEU A 62 -5.60 -5.96 17.18
C LEU A 62 -5.19 -5.15 18.41
N ASP A 63 -3.90 -5.07 18.66
CA ASP A 63 -3.37 -4.00 19.49
C ASP A 63 -3.52 -2.71 18.67
N THR A 64 -4.49 -1.87 19.00
CA THR A 64 -4.83 -0.65 18.23
C THR A 64 -4.24 0.62 18.84
N ARG A 65 -3.56 0.49 19.97
CA ARG A 65 -2.91 1.58 20.71
C ARG A 65 -1.49 1.18 21.07
N ALA A 66 -0.61 2.17 21.06
CA ALA A 66 0.73 1.99 21.59
C ALA A 66 0.66 1.58 23.07
N SER A 67 1.36 0.51 23.44
CA SER A 67 1.51 0.07 24.81
C SER A 67 2.99 0.15 25.18
N ALA A 68 3.31 0.52 26.41
CA ALA A 68 4.69 0.50 26.91
C ALA A 68 5.33 -0.90 26.85
N ALA A 69 4.53 -1.96 26.67
CA ALA A 69 4.97 -3.35 26.61
C ALA A 69 5.26 -3.89 25.20
N SER A 70 4.77 -3.25 24.13
CA SER A 70 4.96 -3.72 22.75
C SER A 70 4.96 -2.54 21.77
N ASP A 71 6.00 -2.50 20.93
CA ASP A 71 6.12 -1.54 19.83
C ASP A 71 5.35 -2.01 18.56
N GLN A 72 4.83 -3.24 18.58
CA GLN A 72 3.97 -3.83 17.55
C GLN A 72 2.50 -3.61 17.90
N PHE A 73 1.86 -2.74 17.15
CA PHE A 73 0.43 -2.46 17.20
C PHE A 73 -0.03 -1.91 15.84
N THR A 74 -1.27 -2.20 15.46
CA THR A 74 -1.88 -1.71 14.23
C THR A 74 -2.03 -0.20 14.28
N HIS A 75 -1.47 0.45 13.27
CA HIS A 75 -1.49 1.90 13.13
C HIS A 75 -1.46 2.26 11.65
N VAL A 76 -1.78 3.52 11.35
CA VAL A 76 -1.79 4.01 9.97
C VAL A 76 -0.60 4.95 9.77
N SER A 77 0.18 4.75 8.72
CA SER A 77 1.25 5.67 8.32
C SER A 77 1.06 6.18 6.90
N LEU A 78 1.40 7.44 6.66
CA LEU A 78 1.21 8.10 5.37
C LEU A 78 2.57 8.39 4.74
N HIS A 79 2.72 8.00 3.47
CA HIS A 79 3.97 8.15 2.73
C HIS A 79 3.75 8.89 1.41
N GLY A 80 4.71 9.75 1.07
CA GLY A 80 4.67 10.58 -0.14
C GLY A 80 4.19 12.01 0.15
N PRO A 81 3.74 12.75 -0.88
CA PRO A 81 3.75 12.38 -2.28
C PRO A 81 5.20 12.37 -2.78
N HIS A 82 5.63 11.26 -3.36
CA HIS A 82 6.96 11.16 -3.93
C HIS A 82 7.05 11.92 -5.26
N PRO A 83 8.22 12.48 -5.61
CA PRO A 83 8.41 13.21 -6.86
C PRO A 83 8.24 12.30 -8.09
N GLU A 84 8.47 11.00 -7.95
CA GLU A 84 8.33 10.01 -9.02
C GLU A 84 7.53 8.80 -8.50
N PRO A 85 6.80 8.07 -9.36
CA PRO A 85 6.13 6.84 -8.96
C PRO A 85 7.14 5.83 -8.39
N ARG A 86 6.81 5.21 -7.27
CA ARG A 86 7.62 4.19 -6.60
C ARG A 86 6.92 2.84 -6.64
N LEU A 87 7.67 1.79 -6.95
CA LEU A 87 7.22 0.41 -6.78
C LEU A 87 7.45 -0.01 -5.33
N LEU A 88 6.38 -0.39 -4.63
CA LEU A 88 6.44 -1.02 -3.32
C LEU A 88 6.22 -2.53 -3.48
N TYR A 89 7.17 -3.30 -2.96
CA TYR A 89 7.17 -4.77 -3.01
C TYR A 89 7.89 -5.32 -1.78
N GLY A 90 7.62 -6.56 -1.43
CA GLY A 90 8.21 -7.26 -0.28
C GLY A 90 8.64 -8.68 -0.63
N ARG A 91 8.95 -9.50 0.37
CA ARG A 91 9.26 -10.93 0.19
C ARG A 91 8.05 -11.74 -0.28
N ASN A 92 6.84 -11.32 0.08
CA ASN A 92 5.58 -11.92 -0.33
C ASN A 92 5.23 -11.63 -1.80
N SER A 93 5.91 -10.66 -2.45
CA SER A 93 5.64 -10.28 -3.83
C SER A 93 5.88 -11.42 -4.82
N ARG A 94 4.91 -11.62 -5.72
CA ARG A 94 4.90 -12.66 -6.75
C ARG A 94 5.31 -12.09 -8.11
N PRO A 95 5.77 -12.93 -9.05
CA PRO A 95 6.05 -12.52 -10.43
C PRO A 95 4.85 -11.78 -11.07
N PRO A 96 5.03 -10.53 -11.55
CA PRO A 96 3.96 -9.82 -12.22
C PRO A 96 3.72 -10.38 -13.62
N ARG A 97 2.48 -10.27 -14.11
CA ARG A 97 2.11 -10.72 -15.47
C ARG A 97 2.33 -9.62 -16.50
N CYS A 98 2.89 -10.01 -17.64
CA CYS A 98 3.13 -9.13 -18.78
C CYS A 98 1.83 -8.52 -19.31
N PRO A 99 1.79 -7.21 -19.63
CA PRO A 99 0.59 -6.59 -20.20
C PRO A 99 0.18 -7.15 -21.57
N GLU A 100 1.15 -7.65 -22.36
CA GLU A 100 0.88 -8.14 -23.72
C GLU A 100 0.60 -9.65 -23.78
N CYS A 101 1.44 -10.48 -23.15
CA CYS A 101 1.30 -11.95 -23.25
C CYS A 101 0.81 -12.65 -21.99
N ALA A 102 0.50 -11.89 -20.92
CA ALA A 102 0.05 -12.38 -19.61
C ALA A 102 1.00 -13.35 -18.87
N LYS A 103 2.14 -13.75 -19.46
CA LYS A 103 3.12 -14.62 -18.80
C LYS A 103 3.81 -13.89 -17.64
N GLY A 104 4.07 -14.62 -16.56
CA GLY A 104 4.74 -14.10 -15.38
C GLY A 104 6.23 -13.84 -15.62
N LEU A 105 6.73 -12.68 -15.19
CA LEU A 105 8.15 -12.32 -15.32
C LEU A 105 8.94 -12.86 -14.13
N LYS A 106 9.68 -13.96 -14.30
CA LYS A 106 10.43 -14.59 -13.19
C LYS A 106 11.64 -13.75 -12.76
N THR A 107 12.33 -13.09 -13.68
CA THR A 107 13.51 -12.25 -13.38
C THR A 107 13.18 -10.87 -12.83
N TRP A 108 11.92 -10.58 -12.51
CA TRP A 108 11.48 -9.23 -12.13
C TRP A 108 12.29 -8.62 -10.98
N ARG A 109 12.65 -9.40 -9.94
CA ARG A 109 13.46 -8.90 -8.82
C ARG A 109 14.84 -8.43 -9.26
N ASN A 110 15.47 -9.17 -10.17
CA ASN A 110 16.78 -8.81 -10.70
C ASN A 110 16.69 -7.52 -11.52
N GLN A 111 15.64 -7.38 -12.33
CA GLN A 111 15.41 -6.16 -13.11
C GLN A 111 15.14 -4.94 -12.21
N VAL A 112 14.37 -5.11 -11.13
CA VAL A 112 14.14 -4.05 -10.12
C VAL A 112 15.45 -3.69 -9.42
N ALA A 113 16.25 -4.68 -9.00
CA ALA A 113 17.52 -4.46 -8.29
C ALA A 113 18.59 -3.74 -9.14
N GLN A 114 18.54 -3.92 -10.47
CA GLN A 114 19.43 -3.26 -11.42
C GLN A 114 18.96 -1.85 -11.83
N ALA A 115 17.72 -1.49 -11.50
CA ALA A 115 17.15 -0.20 -11.83
C ALA A 115 17.54 0.89 -10.83
N GLN A 116 17.26 2.15 -11.20
CA GLN A 116 17.49 3.29 -10.32
C GLN A 116 16.62 3.20 -9.05
N PRO A 117 17.22 3.21 -7.85
CA PRO A 117 16.46 3.22 -6.60
C PRO A 117 15.51 4.42 -6.50
N GLY A 118 14.37 4.23 -5.82
CA GLY A 118 13.41 5.30 -5.56
C GLY A 118 12.53 5.70 -6.74
N LYS A 119 12.59 4.96 -7.86
CA LYS A 119 11.69 5.09 -9.02
C LYS A 119 11.14 3.73 -9.44
N ALA A 120 9.94 3.73 -10.00
CA ALA A 120 9.35 2.53 -10.57
C ALA A 120 10.11 2.14 -11.85
N PRO A 121 10.65 0.90 -11.94
CA PRO A 121 11.50 0.50 -13.05
C PRO A 121 10.71 0.24 -14.33
N ARG A 122 11.42 0.18 -15.45
CA ARG A 122 10.91 -0.40 -16.70
C ARG A 122 11.32 -1.86 -16.76
N LEU A 123 10.34 -2.75 -16.91
CA LEU A 123 10.55 -4.20 -16.92
C LEU A 123 10.41 -4.74 -18.35
N CYS A 124 11.19 -5.77 -18.68
CA CYS A 124 11.21 -6.42 -19.98
C CYS A 124 10.74 -7.88 -19.86
N CYS A 125 9.80 -8.27 -20.72
CA CYS A 125 9.27 -9.63 -20.78
C CYS A 125 10.22 -10.58 -21.49
N GLU A 126 10.61 -11.66 -20.82
CA GLU A 126 11.44 -12.74 -21.38
C GLU A 126 10.75 -13.54 -22.51
N HIS A 127 9.42 -13.44 -22.62
CA HIS A 127 8.64 -14.26 -23.55
C HIS A 127 8.21 -13.56 -24.83
N CYS A 128 7.85 -12.28 -24.75
CA CYS A 128 7.36 -11.49 -25.88
C CYS A 128 8.18 -10.21 -26.11
N GLN A 129 9.26 -10.00 -25.34
CA GLN A 129 10.16 -8.85 -25.44
C GLN A 129 9.49 -7.49 -25.20
N THR A 130 8.23 -7.46 -24.76
CA THR A 130 7.55 -6.23 -24.35
C THR A 130 8.29 -5.60 -23.18
N ALA A 131 8.70 -4.35 -23.36
CA ALA A 131 9.28 -3.54 -22.31
C ALA A 131 8.31 -2.41 -21.94
N ALA A 132 7.90 -2.41 -20.68
CA ALA A 132 6.85 -1.53 -20.15
C ALA A 132 7.20 -1.07 -18.73
N PRO A 133 6.80 0.14 -18.32
CA PRO A 133 6.99 0.58 -16.94
C PRO A 133 6.25 -0.32 -15.95
N ALA A 134 6.80 -0.50 -14.75
CA ALA A 134 6.32 -1.47 -13.76
C ALA A 134 4.82 -1.31 -13.45
N TRP A 135 4.26 -0.11 -13.52
CA TRP A 135 2.84 0.12 -13.24
C TRP A 135 1.88 -0.44 -14.31
N GLN A 136 2.36 -0.75 -15.52
CA GLN A 136 1.55 -1.43 -16.55
C GLN A 136 1.52 -2.95 -16.35
N TRP A 137 2.43 -3.50 -15.55
CA TRP A 137 2.45 -4.94 -15.26
C TRP A 137 1.39 -5.31 -14.23
N SER A 138 0.80 -6.49 -14.37
CA SER A 138 -0.21 -6.98 -13.44
C SER A 138 0.44 -7.62 -12.20
N TRP A 139 0.58 -6.83 -11.14
CA TRP A 139 1.09 -7.28 -9.82
C TRP A 139 0.03 -7.97 -8.95
N GLY A 140 -1.25 -7.90 -9.33
CA GLY A 140 -2.35 -8.32 -8.46
C GLY A 140 -2.34 -7.52 -7.16
N GLN A 141 -2.45 -8.19 -6.02
CA GLN A 141 -2.36 -7.59 -4.68
C GLN A 141 -1.01 -7.87 -4.01
N HIS A 142 0.03 -8.24 -4.77
CA HIS A 142 1.32 -8.65 -4.22
C HIS A 142 2.40 -7.56 -4.28
N ALA A 143 2.12 -6.44 -4.94
CA ALA A 143 2.95 -5.24 -5.01
C ALA A 143 2.12 -4.13 -5.68
N GLY A 144 2.61 -2.90 -5.66
CA GLY A 144 1.93 -1.80 -6.35
C GLY A 144 2.83 -0.61 -6.60
N VAL A 145 2.37 0.29 -7.47
CA VAL A 145 3.11 1.49 -7.85
C VAL A 145 2.27 2.73 -7.55
N GLY A 146 2.88 3.78 -7.01
CA GLY A 146 2.18 5.04 -6.75
C GLY A 146 3.13 6.12 -6.26
N ARG A 147 2.57 7.31 -5.98
CA ARG A 147 3.32 8.43 -5.41
C ARG A 147 2.89 8.74 -3.97
N SER A 148 1.64 8.47 -3.63
CA SER A 148 1.08 8.62 -2.28
C SER A 148 0.56 7.28 -1.79
N PHE A 149 0.83 6.96 -0.53
CA PHE A 149 0.49 5.69 0.07
C PHE A 149 -0.11 5.88 1.46
N VAL A 150 -1.18 5.13 1.73
CA VAL A 150 -1.71 4.91 3.07
C VAL A 150 -1.32 3.50 3.47
N HIS A 151 -0.49 3.37 4.48
CA HIS A 151 -0.06 2.08 5.02
C HIS A 151 -0.88 1.79 6.27
N ILE A 152 -1.49 0.62 6.32
CA ILE A 152 -2.02 0.04 7.55
C ILE A 152 -1.01 -1.02 7.97
N GLU A 153 -0.22 -0.68 8.97
CA GLU A 153 0.89 -1.50 9.48
C GLU A 153 0.36 -2.61 10.40
N GLU A 154 1.18 -3.65 10.61
CA GLU A 154 0.82 -4.84 11.40
C GLU A 154 -0.39 -5.61 10.85
N VAL A 155 -0.48 -5.73 9.51
CA VAL A 155 -1.53 -6.49 8.81
C VAL A 155 -0.90 -7.56 7.91
N PHE A 156 -1.09 -8.84 8.21
CA PHE A 156 -0.56 -9.89 7.36
C PHE A 156 -1.27 -9.94 6.00
N PRO A 157 -0.58 -10.34 4.91
CA PRO A 157 -1.20 -10.43 3.59
C PRO A 157 -2.45 -11.31 3.58
N GLY A 158 -3.58 -10.71 3.21
CA GLY A 158 -4.89 -11.37 3.15
C GLY A 158 -5.65 -11.42 4.48
N GLU A 159 -5.08 -10.93 5.57
CA GLU A 159 -5.74 -10.88 6.88
C GLU A 159 -6.76 -9.75 6.98
N ALA A 160 -6.51 -8.64 6.29
CA ALA A 160 -7.43 -7.50 6.26
C ALA A 160 -7.62 -6.99 4.83
N SER A 161 -8.78 -6.43 4.53
CA SER A 161 -9.05 -5.78 3.24
C SER A 161 -9.83 -4.48 3.44
N PRO A 162 -9.55 -3.44 2.64
CA PRO A 162 -10.31 -2.21 2.72
C PRO A 162 -11.74 -2.46 2.22
N LEU A 163 -12.72 -1.92 2.94
CA LEU A 163 -14.11 -1.95 2.51
C LEU A 163 -14.37 -0.91 1.42
N SER A 164 -15.44 -1.09 0.65
CA SER A 164 -15.80 -0.17 -0.44
C SER A 164 -16.00 1.26 0.08
N THR A 165 -16.57 1.41 1.28
CA THR A 165 -16.75 2.68 1.99
C THR A 165 -15.45 3.46 2.14
N LEU A 166 -14.33 2.79 2.46
CA LEU A 166 -13.01 3.41 2.54
C LEU A 166 -12.50 3.83 1.15
N LEU A 167 -12.62 2.97 0.16
CA LEU A 167 -12.17 3.25 -1.21
C LEU A 167 -12.95 4.39 -1.86
N GLU A 168 -14.26 4.44 -1.66
CA GLU A 168 -15.15 5.52 -2.09
C GLU A 168 -14.78 6.84 -1.38
N ALA A 169 -14.55 6.78 -0.07
CA ALA A 169 -14.15 7.96 0.69
C ALA A 169 -12.82 8.54 0.19
N LEU A 170 -11.86 7.69 -0.15
CA LEU A 170 -10.59 8.09 -0.76
C LEU A 170 -10.76 8.59 -2.20
N GLY A 171 -11.67 8.00 -2.98
CA GLY A 171 -12.02 8.47 -4.33
C GLY A 171 -12.56 9.91 -4.37
N GLN A 172 -13.25 10.34 -3.31
CA GLN A 172 -13.73 11.73 -3.15
C GLN A 172 -12.60 12.77 -2.98
N LEU A 173 -11.33 12.36 -2.90
CA LEU A 173 -10.17 13.26 -3.02
C LEU A 173 -9.98 13.79 -4.46
N GLY A 174 -10.74 13.30 -5.44
CA GLY A 174 -10.71 13.81 -6.81
C GLY A 174 -9.47 13.36 -7.60
N VAL A 175 -8.78 12.32 -7.15
CA VAL A 175 -7.61 11.71 -7.81
C VAL A 175 -7.91 10.37 -8.49
N GLY A 176 -9.20 10.08 -8.68
CA GLY A 176 -9.69 8.84 -9.26
C GLY A 176 -9.81 7.69 -8.26
N GLU A 177 -9.93 6.48 -8.80
CA GLU A 177 -10.09 5.26 -8.01
C GLU A 177 -8.84 4.94 -7.19
N TRP A 178 -9.03 4.28 -6.06
CA TRP A 178 -7.95 3.76 -5.24
C TRP A 178 -7.86 2.24 -5.38
N ARG A 179 -6.65 1.74 -5.24
CA ARG A 179 -6.35 0.30 -5.22
C ARG A 179 -5.56 -0.06 -3.96
N TYR A 180 -5.47 -1.34 -3.68
CA TYR A 180 -4.71 -1.85 -2.55
C TYR A 180 -3.90 -3.09 -2.90
N PHE A 181 -2.86 -3.34 -2.10
CA PHE A 181 -1.97 -4.50 -2.19
C PHE A 181 -1.27 -4.72 -0.84
N TYR A 182 -0.57 -5.84 -0.70
CA TYR A 182 0.11 -6.23 0.53
C TYR A 182 1.62 -6.30 0.33
N VAL A 183 2.37 -5.80 1.29
CA VAL A 183 3.83 -5.93 1.36
C VAL A 183 4.19 -6.55 2.70
N GLN A 184 5.17 -7.45 2.67
CA GLN A 184 5.79 -8.01 3.86
C GLN A 184 7.30 -7.96 3.68
N ASP A 185 8.01 -7.42 4.66
CA ASP A 185 9.47 -7.28 4.61
C ASP A 185 10.19 -8.61 4.89
#